data_AF-X0TQ67-F1
#
_entry.id   AF-X0TQ67-F1
#
_cell.length_a   1.000
_cell.length_b   1.000
_cell.length_c   1.000
_cell.angle_alpha   90.00
_cell.angle_beta   90.00
_cell.angle_gamma   90.00
#
_symmetry.space_group_name_H-M   'P 1'
#
loop_
_entity.id
_entity.type
_entity.pdbx_description
1 polymer ?
#
loop_
_entity_poly.entity_id
_entity_poly.type
_entity_poly.pdbx_seq_one_letter_code
_entity_poly.pdbx_strand_id
1 'polypeptide(L)'
;MTFALGENRFSRYNATSNEVIDVPQTMTEKILSAHFREGKLEKGQEVGIQIDQCLTQDSTGTMAWLEFEALGLDKVKADLVVSYSDHTSLGFKGESTDDHVFLQTIASHYGA
;
A
#
# COMPACT_ATOMS: atom_id res chain seq x y z
N MET A 1 -6.80 32.97 21.56
CA MET A 1 -5.66 32.15 21.12
C MET A 1 -6.15 31.31 19.96
N THR A 2 -6.02 31.84 18.74
CA THR A 2 -6.59 31.23 17.54
C THR A 2 -5.54 30.28 16.95
N PHE A 3 -5.81 28.98 16.96
CA PHE A 3 -4.97 28.01 16.27
C PHE A 3 -5.08 28.26 14.77
N ALA A 4 -4.00 28.76 14.16
CA ALA A 4 -3.88 28.84 12.72
C ALA A 4 -3.82 27.41 12.17
N LEU A 5 -4.89 27.00 11.47
CA LEU A 5 -4.92 25.77 10.68
C LEU A 5 -3.77 25.84 9.67
N GLY A 6 -2.90 24.84 9.71
CA GLY A 6 -1.61 24.84 9.01
C GLY A 6 -1.75 25.03 7.51
N GLU A 7 -1.05 26.04 6.99
CA GLU A 7 -0.93 26.32 5.56
C GLU A 7 -0.30 25.13 4.82
N ASN A 8 -0.78 24.90 3.60
CA ASN A 8 -0.44 23.79 2.72
C ASN A 8 1.02 23.95 2.22
N ARG A 9 1.98 23.21 2.81
CA ARG A 9 3.42 23.34 2.53
C ARG A 9 3.89 22.67 1.23
N PHE A 10 2.98 22.10 0.45
CA PHE A 10 3.34 21.19 -0.62
C PHE A 10 3.59 21.81 -2.00
N SER A 11 3.23 23.08 -2.22
CA SER A 11 3.61 23.74 -3.47
C SER A 11 3.63 25.25 -3.35
N ARG A 12 4.84 25.80 -3.36
CA ARG A 12 5.13 27.07 -4.03
C ARG A 12 6.13 26.80 -5.13
N TYR A 13 5.66 26.18 -6.23
CA TYR A 13 6.41 26.19 -7.47
C TYR A 13 6.27 27.58 -8.10
N ASN A 14 7.13 28.53 -7.73
CA ASN A 14 7.19 29.82 -8.40
C ASN A 14 7.80 29.61 -9.80
N ALA A 15 6.98 29.72 -10.84
CA ALA A 15 7.37 29.55 -12.24
C ALA A 15 8.36 30.63 -12.78
N THR A 16 9.09 31.34 -11.91
CA THR A 16 9.94 32.48 -12.28
C THR A 16 11.33 32.49 -11.63
N SER A 17 11.70 31.47 -10.84
CA SER A 17 13.03 31.39 -10.24
C SER A 17 13.47 29.93 -10.15
N ASN A 18 14.60 29.60 -10.75
CA ASN A 18 15.23 28.28 -10.75
C ASN A 18 15.83 27.91 -9.37
N GLU A 19 15.23 28.39 -8.28
CA GLU A 19 15.60 28.09 -6.90
C GLU A 19 14.75 26.94 -6.40
N VAL A 20 15.40 25.81 -6.13
CA VAL A 20 14.81 24.72 -5.35
C VAL A 20 14.64 25.22 -3.93
N ILE A 21 13.44 25.69 -3.60
CA ILE A 21 13.09 26.01 -2.21
C ILE A 21 13.02 24.66 -1.48
N ASP A 22 14.03 24.36 -0.67
CA ASP A 22 14.02 23.22 0.25
C ASP A 22 13.00 23.50 1.37
N VAL A 23 11.72 23.30 1.04
CA VAL A 23 10.65 23.43 2.02
C VAL A 23 10.83 22.26 3.00
N PRO A 24 10.90 22.51 4.31
CA PRO A 24 11.08 21.43 5.27
C PRO A 24 9.90 20.46 5.21
N GLN A 25 10.14 19.28 4.64
CA GLN A 25 9.20 18.17 4.53
C GLN A 25 9.29 17.26 5.76
N THR A 26 8.14 16.76 6.20
CA THR A 26 8.10 15.67 7.17
C THR A 26 8.58 14.35 6.54
N MET A 27 8.92 13.36 7.37
CA MET A 27 9.36 12.06 6.85
C MET A 27 8.29 11.40 5.96
N THR A 28 7.02 11.45 6.36
CA THR A 28 5.91 10.92 5.57
C THR A 28 5.82 11.56 4.19
N GLU A 29 6.01 12.88 4.11
CA GLU A 29 5.95 13.62 2.85
C GLU A 29 7.10 13.25 1.91
N LYS A 30 8.28 12.97 2.46
CA LYS A 30 9.44 12.47 1.69
C LYS A 30 9.21 11.06 1.15
N ILE A 31 8.59 10.18 1.94
CA ILE A 31 8.25 8.83 1.50
C ILE A 31 7.18 8.91 0.41
N LEU A 32 6.09 9.64 0.64
CA LEU A 32 5.02 9.80 -0.34
C LEU A 32 5.50 10.41 -1.65
N SER A 33 6.41 11.39 -1.61
CA SER A 33 6.98 11.97 -2.83
C SER A 33 7.86 11.00 -3.61
N ALA A 34 8.56 10.08 -2.94
CA ALA A 34 9.37 9.05 -3.58
C ALA A 34 8.53 7.99 -4.32
N HIS A 35 7.32 7.68 -3.84
CA HIS A 35 6.43 6.67 -4.43
C HIS A 35 5.24 7.26 -5.21
N PHE A 36 5.23 8.57 -5.46
CA PHE A 36 4.15 9.25 -6.14
C PHE A 36 4.05 8.88 -7.64
N ARG A 37 2.83 8.65 -8.12
CA ARG A 37 2.55 8.30 -9.52
C ARG A 37 1.58 9.26 -10.20
N GLU A 38 0.47 9.60 -9.55
CA GLU A 38 -0.62 10.37 -10.18
C GLU A 38 -1.31 11.33 -9.20
N GLY A 39 -1.88 12.43 -9.71
CA GLY A 39 -2.65 13.41 -8.92
C GLY A 39 -1.85 14.65 -8.50
N LYS A 40 -2.12 15.17 -7.30
CA LYS A 40 -1.37 16.28 -6.70
C LYS A 40 -1.07 15.94 -5.25
N LEU A 41 0.20 15.99 -4.86
CA LEU A 41 0.62 15.87 -3.46
C LEU A 41 0.20 17.11 -2.68
N GLU A 42 -1.09 17.29 -2.42
CA GLU A 42 -1.66 18.37 -1.61
C GLU A 42 -2.56 17.76 -0.53
N LYS A 43 -2.56 18.34 0.66
CA LYS A 43 -3.33 17.78 1.78
C LYS A 43 -4.83 17.75 1.45
N GLY A 44 -5.45 16.60 1.71
CA GLY A 44 -6.88 16.39 1.45
C GLY A 44 -7.22 16.09 0.00
N GLN A 45 -6.24 15.95 -0.89
CA GLN A 45 -6.44 15.50 -2.27
C GLN A 45 -6.08 14.02 -2.43
N GLU A 46 -6.74 13.37 -3.37
CA GLU A 46 -6.42 11.99 -3.76
C GLU A 46 -5.09 11.93 -4.51
N VAL A 47 -4.31 10.89 -4.23
CA VAL A 47 -3.02 10.65 -4.87
C VAL A 47 -2.90 9.17 -5.24
N GLY A 48 -2.41 8.92 -6.45
CA GLY A 48 -1.95 7.61 -6.88
C GLY A 48 -0.51 7.41 -6.41
N ILE A 49 -0.29 6.36 -5.63
CA ILE A 49 1.05 5.93 -5.20
C ILE A 49 1.34 4.54 -5.75
N GLN A 50 2.62 4.26 -5.99
CA GLN A 50 3.06 2.89 -6.21
C GLN A 50 3.14 2.17 -4.87
N ILE A 51 2.61 0.95 -4.83
CA ILE A 51 2.77 0.04 -3.70
C ILE A 51 3.94 -0.89 -4.03
N ASP A 52 5.05 -0.74 -3.30
CA ASP A 52 6.22 -1.60 -3.50
C ASP A 52 6.00 -2.98 -2.89
N GLN A 53 5.30 -3.05 -1.74
CA GLN A 53 5.07 -4.29 -1.01
C GLN A 53 3.61 -4.43 -0.57
N CYS A 54 3.06 -5.64 -0.71
CA CYS A 54 1.75 -6.01 -0.17
C CYS A 54 1.89 -7.18 0.80
N LEU A 55 1.44 -7.00 2.04
CA LEU A 55 1.56 -8.01 3.09
C LEU A 55 0.15 -8.39 3.57
N THR A 56 -0.18 -9.68 3.51
CA THR A 56 -1.46 -10.23 3.99
C THR A 56 -1.23 -11.19 5.15
N GLN A 57 -2.20 -11.31 6.05
CA GLN A 57 -2.21 -12.35 7.09
C GLN A 57 -3.34 -13.35 6.86
N ASP A 58 -3.20 -14.59 7.31
CA ASP A 58 -4.17 -15.70 7.16
C ASP A 58 -5.63 -15.33 7.48
N SER A 59 -5.87 -14.50 8.50
CA SER A 59 -7.22 -14.05 8.88
C SER A 59 -7.91 -13.14 7.85
N THR A 60 -7.14 -12.38 7.06
CA THR A 60 -7.67 -11.46 6.04
C THR A 60 -7.27 -11.84 4.61
N GLY A 61 -6.31 -12.76 4.47
CA GLY A 61 -5.67 -13.12 3.23
C GLY A 61 -6.59 -13.89 2.31
N THR A 62 -7.39 -14.82 2.85
CA THR A 62 -8.31 -15.63 2.04
C THR A 62 -9.28 -14.75 1.26
N MET A 63 -9.92 -13.79 1.93
CA MET A 63 -10.84 -12.86 1.27
C MET A 63 -10.12 -11.92 0.30
N ALA A 64 -8.95 -11.39 0.67
CA ALA A 64 -8.18 -10.52 -0.22
C ALA A 64 -7.80 -11.24 -1.53
N TRP A 65 -7.44 -12.52 -1.46
CA TRP A 65 -7.10 -13.31 -2.63
C TRP A 65 -8.32 -13.68 -3.48
N LEU A 66 -9.47 -13.98 -2.87
CA LEU A 66 -10.73 -14.20 -3.61
C LEU A 66 -11.17 -12.93 -4.35
N GLU A 67 -11.05 -11.77 -3.72
CA GLU A 67 -11.31 -10.49 -4.38
C GLU A 67 -10.31 -10.21 -5.50
N PHE A 68 -9.02 -10.52 -5.29
CA PHE A 68 -7.99 -10.39 -6.32
C PHE A 68 -8.28 -11.28 -7.54
N GLU A 69 -8.66 -12.54 -7.31
CA GLU A 69 -9.05 -13.46 -8.39
C GLU A 69 -10.25 -12.92 -9.18
N ALA A 70 -11.23 -12.33 -8.49
CA ALA A 70 -12.39 -11.72 -9.13
C ALA A 70 -12.04 -10.50 -10.02
N LEU A 71 -10.88 -9.86 -9.82
CA LEU A 71 -10.38 -8.79 -10.71
C LEU A 71 -9.91 -9.33 -12.07
N GLY A 72 -9.71 -10.65 -12.22
CA GLY A 72 -9.29 -11.28 -13.47
C GLY A 72 -7.88 -10.88 -13.90
N LEU A 73 -6.99 -10.63 -12.94
CA LEU A 73 -5.59 -10.28 -13.20
C LEU A 73 -4.72 -11.53 -13.28
N ASP A 74 -3.75 -11.56 -14.20
CA ASP A 74 -2.90 -12.73 -14.40
C ASP A 74 -1.89 -12.96 -13.25
N LYS A 75 -1.46 -11.89 -12.58
CA LYS A 75 -0.46 -11.91 -11.51
C LYS A 75 -0.48 -10.65 -10.66
N VAL A 76 0.13 -10.70 -9.49
CA VAL A 76 0.34 -9.52 -8.64
C VAL A 76 1.19 -8.46 -9.35
N LYS A 77 0.94 -7.19 -9.02
CA LYS A 77 1.63 -6.03 -9.62
C LYS A 77 2.60 -5.31 -8.68
N ALA A 78 2.54 -5.58 -7.39
CA ALA A 78 3.52 -5.06 -6.43
C ALA A 78 4.86 -5.79 -6.62
N ASP A 79 5.96 -5.16 -6.23
CA ASP A 79 7.30 -5.72 -6.41
C ASP A 79 7.54 -6.92 -5.49
N LEU A 80 6.91 -6.91 -4.30
CA LEU A 80 6.91 -8.02 -3.36
C LEU A 80 5.51 -8.20 -2.77
N VAL A 81 5.02 -9.44 -2.76
CA VAL A 81 3.81 -9.81 -2.03
C VAL A 81 4.18 -10.95 -1.07
N VAL A 82 3.69 -10.91 0.16
CA VAL A 82 3.93 -11.96 1.15
C VAL A 82 2.65 -12.24 1.91
N SER A 83 2.27 -13.52 1.98
CA SER A 83 1.16 -13.98 2.82
C SER A 83 1.68 -14.69 4.07
N TYR A 84 1.41 -14.13 5.24
CA TYR A 84 1.78 -14.69 6.54
C TYR A 84 0.68 -15.62 7.06
N SER A 85 1.08 -16.79 7.54
CA SER A 85 0.20 -17.76 8.20
C SER A 85 0.62 -17.93 9.65
N ASP A 86 0.22 -16.99 10.51
CA ASP A 86 0.64 -16.91 11.90
C ASP A 86 -0.52 -16.87 12.92
N HIS A 87 -1.72 -16.46 12.54
CA HIS A 87 -2.83 -16.33 13.50
C HIS A 87 -3.55 -17.66 13.77
N THR A 88 -3.50 -18.63 12.85
CA THR A 88 -4.14 -19.95 13.00
C THR A 88 -3.15 -21.11 13.02
N SER A 89 -1.96 -20.87 13.60
CA SER A 89 -0.83 -21.81 13.66
C SER A 89 -1.12 -23.18 14.27
N LEU A 90 -2.10 -23.28 15.17
CA LEU A 90 -2.53 -24.54 15.76
C LEU A 90 -3.82 -24.99 15.05
N GLY A 91 -3.69 -25.89 14.09
CA GLY A 91 -4.77 -26.48 13.28
C GLY A 91 -5.78 -27.32 14.07
N PHE A 92 -6.29 -26.81 15.20
CA PHE A 92 -7.32 -27.47 16.01
C PHE A 92 -8.68 -27.53 15.29
N LYS A 93 -8.86 -26.77 14.21
CA LYS A 93 -10.04 -26.82 13.34
C LYS A 93 -9.57 -27.10 11.91
N GLY A 94 -10.11 -28.16 11.28
CA GLY A 94 -9.72 -28.58 9.93
C GLY A 94 -9.81 -27.46 8.89
N GLU A 95 -10.78 -26.56 9.04
CA GLU A 95 -10.96 -25.36 8.20
C GLU A 95 -9.69 -24.49 8.13
N SER A 96 -8.94 -24.35 9.23
CA SER A 96 -7.73 -23.51 9.23
C SER A 96 -6.56 -24.17 8.50
N THR A 97 -6.56 -25.50 8.34
CA THR A 97 -5.54 -26.21 7.55
C THR A 97 -5.82 -26.03 6.05
N ASP A 98 -7.10 -26.06 5.67
CA ASP A 98 -7.52 -25.84 4.28
C ASP A 98 -7.23 -24.39 3.83
N ASP A 99 -7.44 -23.40 4.71
CA ASP A 99 -7.10 -22.01 4.46
C ASP A 99 -5.60 -21.81 4.20
N HIS A 100 -4.72 -22.49 4.95
CA HIS A 100 -3.27 -22.41 4.73
C HIS A 100 -2.85 -23.01 3.39
N VAL A 101 -3.46 -24.14 3.00
CA VAL A 101 -3.21 -24.75 1.68
C VAL A 101 -3.72 -23.84 0.56
N PHE A 102 -4.89 -23.23 0.73
CA PHE A 102 -5.40 -22.23 -0.21
C PHE A 102 -4.43 -21.06 -0.37
N LEU A 103 -4.00 -20.43 0.73
CA LEU A 103 -3.08 -19.30 0.71
C LEU A 103 -1.75 -19.65 0.05
N GLN A 104 -1.21 -20.84 0.31
CA GLN A 104 0.02 -21.31 -0.34
C GLN A 104 -0.15 -21.50 -1.85
N THR A 105 -1.25 -22.15 -2.26
CA THR A 105 -1.50 -22.46 -3.68
C THR A 105 -1.81 -21.20 -4.49
N ILE A 106 -2.62 -20.29 -3.95
CA ILE A 106 -2.97 -19.04 -4.63
C ILE A 106 -1.79 -18.07 -4.73
N ALA A 107 -0.96 -17.98 -3.69
CA ALA A 107 0.27 -17.20 -3.74
C ALA A 107 1.22 -17.74 -4.82
N SER A 108 1.41 -19.07 -4.85
CA SER A 108 2.22 -19.74 -5.89
C SER A 108 1.68 -19.52 -7.31
N HIS A 109 0.36 -19.45 -7.46
CA HIS A 109 -0.30 -19.22 -8.75
C HIS A 109 -0.10 -17.78 -9.27
N TYR A 110 -0.29 -16.78 -8.41
CA TYR A 110 -0.25 -15.37 -8.81
C TYR A 110 1.09 -14.66 -8.59
N GLY A 111 2.10 -15.37 -8.06
CA GLY A 111 3.47 -14.87 -7.90
C GLY A 111 3.73 -14.09 -6.63
N ALA A 112 3.14 -14.54 -5.52
CA ALA A 112 3.37 -14.04 -4.16
C ALA A 112 4.11 -15.07 -3.29
#